data_AF-A0A8T2UUI1-F1
#
_entry.id   AF-A0A8T2UUI1-F1
#
_cell.length_a   1.000
_cell.length_b   1.000
_cell.length_c   1.000
_cell.angle_alpha   90.00
_cell.angle_beta   90.00
_cell.angle_gamma   90.00
#
_symmetry.space_group_name_H-M   'P 1'
#
loop_
_entity.id
_entity.type
_entity.pdbx_description
1 polymer ?
#
loop_
_entity_poly.entity_id
_entity_poly.type
_entity_poly.pdbx_seq_one_letter_code
_entity_poly.pdbx_strand_id
1 'polypeptide(L)'
;MLEEEEDEKAFRDVETEVLKQLSCMGRLVVATGDGIVLRPMNWSYLRHGVTVWLDVPVEALANRVINAGEQCWSLSGSTTSSSPYDQAVEMLTDILKHRESFYADSDATVSFQKLVSQTGLDGVDSLTPTMLALEVLEEIDKLIKHKRH
;
A
#
# COMPACT_ATOMS: atom_id res chain seq x y z
N MET A 1 26.23 3.88 1.65
CA MET A 1 25.67 3.54 2.98
C MET A 1 25.27 4.76 3.80
N LEU A 2 26.15 5.69 4.22
CA LEU A 2 25.69 6.92 4.92
C LEU A 2 24.91 7.88 4.00
N GLU A 3 25.32 8.05 2.75
CA GLU A 3 24.64 8.94 1.78
C GLU A 3 23.23 8.43 1.44
N GLU A 4 23.06 7.12 1.27
CA GLU A 4 21.76 6.51 0.92
C GLU A 4 20.73 6.64 2.05
N GLU A 5 21.15 6.52 3.32
CA GLU A 5 20.26 6.72 4.47
C GLU A 5 19.87 8.20 4.64
N GLU A 6 20.79 9.13 4.37
CA GLU A 6 20.50 10.56 4.37
C GLU A 6 19.54 10.94 3.25
N ASP A 7 19.73 10.37 2.06
CA ASP A 7 18.84 10.55 0.91
C ASP A 7 17.45 9.98 1.17
N GLU A 8 17.34 8.79 1.77
CA GLU A 8 16.04 8.21 2.14
C GLU A 8 15.35 9.07 3.20
N LYS A 9 16.08 9.52 4.22
CA LYS A 9 15.52 10.40 5.24
C LYS A 9 15.01 11.71 4.65
N ALA A 10 15.79 12.33 3.76
CA ALA A 10 15.41 13.56 3.05
C ALA A 10 14.18 13.33 2.16
N PHE A 11 14.14 12.20 1.44
CA PHE A 11 12.96 11.81 0.65
C PHE A 11 11.72 11.69 1.54
N ARG A 12 11.84 11.03 2.69
CA ARG A 12 10.73 10.89 3.65
C ARG A 12 10.33 12.21 4.30
N ASP A 13 11.25 13.16 4.47
CA ASP A 13 10.94 14.52 4.93
C ASP A 13 10.08 15.26 3.89
N VAL A 14 10.47 15.17 2.62
CA VAL A 14 9.69 15.74 1.49
C VAL A 14 8.33 15.07 1.39
N GLU A 15 8.26 13.75 1.52
CA GLU A 15 7.01 12.98 1.49
C GLU A 15 6.04 13.45 2.59
N THR A 16 6.54 13.67 3.81
CA THR A 16 5.74 14.23 4.92
C THR A 16 5.25 15.66 4.63
N GLU A 17 6.09 16.54 4.10
CA GLU A 17 5.68 17.93 3.82
C GLU A 17 4.66 18.01 2.68
N VAL A 18 4.81 17.19 1.63
CA VAL A 18 3.80 17.08 0.56
C VAL A 18 2.47 16.56 1.13
N LEU A 19 2.49 15.49 1.94
CA LEU A 19 1.28 14.96 2.56
C LEU A 19 0.58 16.00 3.44
N LYS A 20 1.33 16.78 4.21
CA LYS A 20 0.80 17.88 5.02
C LYS A 20 0.08 18.92 4.17
N GLN A 21 0.66 19.35 3.06
CA GLN A 21 0.02 20.30 2.15
C GLN A 21 -1.27 19.72 1.54
N LEU A 22 -1.23 18.46 1.10
CA LEU A 22 -2.40 17.77 0.56
C LEU A 22 -3.51 17.58 1.59
N SER A 23 -3.17 17.37 2.87
CA SER A 23 -4.16 17.21 3.96
C SER A 23 -5.04 18.44 4.19
N CYS A 24 -4.57 19.61 3.77
CA CYS A 24 -5.34 20.86 3.85
C CYS A 24 -6.30 21.05 2.65
N MET A 25 -6.24 20.18 1.64
CA MET A 25 -7.05 20.24 0.44
C MET A 25 -8.26 19.30 0.56
N GLY A 26 -9.46 19.79 0.21
CA GLY A 26 -10.67 18.98 0.19
C GLY A 26 -10.89 18.28 -1.16
N ARG A 27 -11.62 17.14 -1.13
CA ARG A 27 -12.09 16.40 -2.32
C ARG A 27 -10.96 15.91 -3.24
N LEU A 28 -9.95 15.29 -2.65
CA LEU A 28 -8.81 14.70 -3.35
C LEU A 28 -8.72 13.21 -3.05
N VAL A 29 -8.21 12.44 -4.01
CA VAL A 29 -7.76 11.07 -3.82
C VAL A 29 -6.25 11.07 -3.99
N VAL A 30 -5.53 10.58 -2.99
CA VAL A 30 -4.06 10.55 -2.98
C VAL A 30 -3.62 9.10 -2.92
N ALA A 31 -2.87 8.66 -3.94
CA ALA A 31 -2.14 7.39 -3.88
C ALA A 31 -0.81 7.65 -3.17
N THR A 32 -0.61 7.03 -2.01
CA THR A 32 0.61 7.20 -1.21
C THR A 32 1.61 6.09 -1.48
N GLY A 33 2.90 6.37 -1.22
CA GLY A 33 3.93 5.33 -1.20
C GLY A 33 3.73 4.35 -0.04
N ASP A 34 4.37 3.18 -0.16
CA ASP A 34 4.38 2.09 0.82
C ASP A 34 5.01 2.48 2.17
N GLY A 35 5.95 3.44 2.16
CA GLY A 35 6.65 3.88 3.37
C GLY A 35 6.02 5.07 4.10
N ILE A 36 4.93 5.64 3.58
CA ILE A 36 4.27 6.80 4.21
C ILE A 36 3.84 6.48 5.66
N VAL A 37 3.45 5.23 5.91
CA VAL A 37 2.89 4.77 7.17
C VAL A 37 3.94 4.63 8.28
N LEU A 38 5.23 4.65 7.93
CA LEU A 38 6.34 4.44 8.87
C LEU A 38 6.55 5.62 9.82
N ARG A 39 6.15 6.83 9.42
CA ARG A 39 6.28 8.04 10.24
C ARG A 39 4.98 8.30 10.99
N PRO A 40 4.97 8.28 12.34
CA PRO A 40 3.77 8.58 13.13
C PRO A 40 3.13 9.94 12.80
N MET A 41 3.95 10.93 12.42
CA MET A 41 3.46 12.25 12.02
C MET A 41 2.54 12.17 10.79
N ASN A 42 2.83 11.29 9.83
CA ASN A 42 2.03 11.15 8.62
C ASN A 42 0.62 10.67 8.93
N TRP A 43 0.45 9.82 9.95
CA TRP A 43 -0.88 9.39 10.42
C TRP A 43 -1.74 10.56 10.88
N SER A 44 -1.16 11.58 11.51
CA SER A 44 -1.92 12.77 11.90
C SER A 44 -2.55 13.47 10.69
N TYR A 45 -1.83 13.53 9.56
CA TYR A 45 -2.33 14.11 8.30
C TYR A 45 -3.30 13.17 7.57
N LEU A 46 -2.99 11.87 7.49
CA LEU A 46 -3.85 10.87 6.86
C LEU A 46 -5.23 10.80 7.53
N ARG A 47 -5.29 10.94 8.85
CA ARG A 47 -6.53 10.95 9.65
C ARG A 47 -7.42 12.17 9.41
N HIS A 48 -6.98 13.17 8.64
CA HIS A 48 -7.86 14.26 8.17
C HIS A 48 -8.84 13.79 7.09
N GLY A 49 -8.53 12.68 6.41
CA GLY A 49 -9.37 12.06 5.39
C GLY A 49 -9.88 10.69 5.81
N VAL A 50 -10.12 9.84 4.81
CA VAL A 50 -10.39 8.41 4.98
C VAL A 50 -9.21 7.65 4.39
N THR A 51 -8.58 6.79 5.18
CA THR A 51 -7.49 5.93 4.71
C THR A 51 -8.02 4.58 4.26
N VAL A 52 -7.56 4.12 3.11
CA VAL A 52 -7.94 2.83 2.54
C VAL A 52 -6.69 2.02 2.27
N TRP A 53 -6.58 0.87 2.93
CA TRP A 53 -5.55 -0.11 2.64
C TRP A 53 -6.02 -1.08 1.56
N LEU A 54 -5.21 -1.23 0.51
CA LEU A 54 -5.37 -2.26 -0.51
C LEU A 54 -4.56 -3.49 -0.12
N ASP A 55 -5.23 -4.49 0.43
CA ASP A 55 -4.64 -5.75 0.85
C ASP A 55 -4.50 -6.70 -0.36
N VAL A 56 -3.29 -6.73 -0.91
CA VAL A 56 -2.92 -7.53 -2.08
C VAL A 56 -2.00 -8.68 -1.63
N PRO A 57 -2.28 -9.93 -2.03
CA PRO A 57 -1.42 -11.07 -1.73
C PRO A 57 0.01 -10.86 -2.22
N VAL A 58 0.97 -11.31 -1.41
CA VAL A 58 2.40 -11.15 -1.69
C VAL A 58 2.80 -11.82 -3.01
N GLU A 59 2.20 -12.97 -3.33
CA GLU A 59 2.45 -13.72 -4.57
C GLU A 59 2.07 -12.90 -5.81
N ALA A 60 0.94 -12.19 -5.74
CA ALA A 60 0.48 -11.31 -6.81
C ALA A 60 1.38 -10.07 -6.94
N LEU A 61 1.84 -9.51 -5.82
CA LEU A 61 2.80 -8.40 -5.82
C LEU A 61 4.16 -8.82 -6.39
N ALA A 62 4.67 -10.01 -6.04
CA ALA A 62 5.92 -10.54 -6.56
C ALA A 62 5.88 -10.71 -8.09
N ASN A 63 4.80 -11.29 -8.61
CA ASN A 63 4.59 -11.39 -10.06
C ASN A 63 4.59 -10.02 -10.75
N ARG A 64 3.95 -9.00 -10.13
CA ARG A 64 3.95 -7.63 -10.67
C ARG A 64 5.35 -7.02 -10.69
N VAL A 65 6.12 -7.19 -9.62
CA VAL A 65 7.49 -6.66 -9.53
C VAL A 65 8.38 -7.25 -10.62
N ILE A 66 8.31 -8.57 -10.83
CA ILE A 66 9.11 -9.26 -11.86
C ILE A 66 8.70 -8.80 -13.26
N ASN A 67 7.41 -8.68 -13.52
CA ASN A 67 6.88 -8.27 -14.82
C ASN A 67 7.12 -6.78 -15.12
N ALA A 68 7.25 -5.94 -14.09
CA ALA A 68 7.52 -4.50 -14.24
C ALA A 68 8.96 -4.17 -14.64
N GLY A 69 9.89 -5.15 -14.57
CA GLY A 69 11.30 -4.97 -14.90
C GLY A 69 12.10 -4.18 -13.86
N GLU A 70 13.42 -4.22 -14.01
CA GLU A 70 14.46 -3.80 -13.04
C GLU A 70 14.36 -2.34 -12.51
N GLN A 71 13.46 -1.51 -13.03
CA GLN A 71 13.36 -0.08 -12.65
C GLN A 71 12.49 0.17 -11.40
N CYS A 72 11.68 -0.79 -10.96
CA CYS A 72 10.90 -0.67 -9.72
C CYS A 72 11.67 -1.18 -8.49
N TRP A 73 12.81 -1.83 -8.71
CA TRP A 73 13.63 -2.47 -7.71
C TRP A 73 14.90 -1.64 -7.51
N SER A 74 14.93 -0.84 -6.45
CA SER A 74 16.19 -0.34 -5.89
C SER A 74 16.18 -0.63 -4.40
N LEU A 75 16.26 -1.90 -4.03
CA LEU A 75 16.48 -2.27 -2.63
C LEU A 75 17.50 -3.42 -2.53
N SER A 76 18.68 -3.01 -2.07
CA SER A 76 19.78 -3.85 -1.61
C SER A 76 19.28 -4.96 -0.66
N GLY A 77 19.33 -6.19 -1.12
CA GLY A 77 19.05 -7.39 -0.32
C GLY A 77 19.92 -8.54 -0.80
N SER A 78 20.98 -8.84 -0.04
CA SER A 78 21.75 -10.06 -0.24
C SER A 78 20.91 -11.25 0.24
N THR A 79 20.23 -11.93 -0.66
CA THR A 79 19.46 -13.15 -0.34
C THR A 79 19.95 -14.34 -1.15
N THR A 80 20.05 -15.47 -0.45
CA THR A 80 20.72 -16.73 -0.83
C THR A 80 19.85 -17.69 -1.68
N SER A 81 18.75 -17.23 -2.26
CA SER A 81 17.73 -18.08 -2.92
C SER A 81 17.84 -18.12 -4.45
N SER A 82 17.43 -19.25 -5.05
CA SER A 82 17.75 -19.64 -6.43
C SER A 82 16.91 -18.98 -7.54
N SER A 83 15.78 -18.33 -7.24
CA SER A 83 14.93 -17.67 -8.26
C SER A 83 14.57 -16.22 -7.88
N PRO A 84 14.48 -15.28 -8.86
CA PRO A 84 14.06 -13.91 -8.60
C PRO A 84 12.66 -13.78 -7.99
N TYR A 85 11.77 -14.75 -8.26
CA TYR A 85 10.43 -14.77 -7.70
C TYR A 85 10.43 -15.07 -6.21
N ASP A 86 11.17 -16.11 -5.79
CA ASP A 86 11.23 -16.50 -4.38
C ASP A 86 11.87 -15.39 -3.53
N GLN A 87 12.90 -14.72 -4.07
CA GLN A 87 13.52 -13.54 -3.44
C GLN A 87 12.50 -12.40 -3.26
N ALA A 88 11.72 -12.10 -4.30
CA ALA A 88 10.70 -11.06 -4.22
C ALA A 88 9.61 -11.39 -3.18
N VAL A 89 9.15 -12.65 -3.15
CA VAL A 89 8.16 -13.11 -2.15
C VAL A 89 8.71 -13.01 -0.74
N GLU A 90 9.94 -13.45 -0.49
CA GLU A 90 10.58 -13.39 0.83
C GLU A 90 10.69 -11.94 1.32
N MET A 91 11.22 -11.03 0.49
CA MET A 91 11.37 -9.63 0.86
C MET A 91 10.03 -8.92 1.07
N LEU A 92 9.05 -9.14 0.18
CA LEU A 92 7.73 -8.53 0.32
C LEU A 92 6.99 -9.06 1.55
N THR A 93 7.16 -10.34 1.90
CA THR A 93 6.63 -10.92 3.13
C THR A 93 7.24 -10.25 4.34
N ASP A 94 8.56 -10.05 4.35
CA ASP A 94 9.25 -9.36 5.44
C ASP A 94 8.79 -7.90 5.57
N ILE A 95 8.70 -7.16 4.46
CA ILE A 95 8.18 -5.77 4.46
C ILE A 95 6.76 -5.73 5.01
N LEU A 96 5.88 -6.61 4.53
CA LEU A 96 4.49 -6.66 4.97
C LEU A 96 4.42 -6.97 6.46
N LYS A 97 5.17 -7.94 6.95
CA LYS A 97 5.20 -8.32 8.38
C LYS A 97 5.60 -7.16 9.29
N HIS A 98 6.54 -6.31 8.87
CA HIS A 98 6.93 -5.13 9.65
C HIS A 98 5.90 -3.99 9.55
N ARG A 99 5.13 -3.93 8.46
CA ARG A 99 4.24 -2.80 8.16
C ARG A 99 2.76 -3.08 8.35
N GLU A 100 2.37 -4.33 8.53
CA GLU A 100 0.98 -4.80 8.65
C GLU A 100 0.25 -4.07 9.76
N SER A 101 0.88 -3.91 10.93
CA SER A 101 0.28 -3.18 12.06
C SER A 101 -0.07 -1.73 11.72
N PHE A 102 0.76 -1.06 10.91
CA PHE A 102 0.45 0.30 10.46
C PHE A 102 -0.64 0.29 9.39
N TYR A 103 -0.61 -0.63 8.43
CA TYR A 103 -1.68 -0.71 7.43
C TYR A 103 -3.04 -1.01 8.07
N ALA A 104 -3.06 -1.81 9.14
CA ALA A 104 -4.26 -2.12 9.91
C ALA A 104 -4.86 -0.91 10.65
N ASP A 105 -4.11 0.17 10.86
CA ASP A 105 -4.63 1.43 11.41
C ASP A 105 -5.46 2.26 10.40
N SER A 106 -5.63 1.75 9.17
CA SER A 106 -6.46 2.38 8.14
C SER A 106 -7.96 2.28 8.46
N ASP A 107 -8.76 3.26 8.00
CA ASP A 107 -10.21 3.26 8.24
C ASP A 107 -10.93 2.12 7.51
N ALA A 108 -10.48 1.78 6.30
CA ALA A 108 -11.02 0.68 5.49
C ALA A 108 -9.91 -0.21 4.93
N THR A 109 -10.24 -1.48 4.72
CA THR A 109 -9.37 -2.46 4.07
C THR A 109 -10.11 -3.16 2.95
N VAL A 110 -9.54 -3.14 1.75
CA VAL A 110 -10.03 -3.86 0.58
C VAL A 110 -9.11 -5.05 0.31
N SER A 111 -9.58 -6.24 0.66
CA SER A 111 -8.83 -7.49 0.44
C SER A 111 -9.13 -8.06 -0.93
N PHE A 112 -8.08 -8.23 -1.74
CA PHE A 112 -8.21 -8.74 -3.10
C PHE A 112 -8.63 -10.22 -3.09
N GLN A 113 -8.18 -11.02 -2.11
CA GLN A 113 -8.59 -12.43 -1.99
C GLN A 113 -10.09 -12.57 -1.73
N LYS A 114 -10.62 -11.71 -0.84
CA LYS A 114 -12.05 -11.67 -0.53
C LYS A 114 -12.86 -11.30 -1.77
N LEU A 115 -12.41 -10.29 -2.52
CA LEU A 115 -13.09 -9.82 -3.73
C LEU A 115 -13.11 -10.90 -4.83
N VAL A 116 -12.00 -11.61 -5.06
CA VAL A 116 -11.96 -12.76 -5.98
C VAL A 116 -12.96 -13.84 -5.56
N SER A 117 -13.02 -14.15 -4.26
CA SER A 117 -13.93 -15.16 -3.72
C SER A 117 -15.41 -14.78 -3.87
N GLN A 118 -15.75 -13.49 -3.79
CA GLN A 118 -17.11 -12.98 -3.94
C GLN A 118 -17.56 -12.87 -5.40
N THR A 119 -16.63 -12.52 -6.29
CA THR A 119 -16.90 -12.35 -7.72
C THR A 119 -16.85 -13.67 -8.50
N GLY A 120 -16.26 -14.71 -7.90
CA GLY A 120 -16.09 -16.02 -8.54
C GLY A 120 -15.04 -16.04 -9.65
N LEU A 121 -14.08 -15.10 -9.60
CA LEU A 121 -12.99 -15.03 -10.58
C LEU A 121 -11.88 -16.04 -10.26
N ASP A 122 -11.12 -16.41 -11.30
CA ASP A 122 -10.06 -17.43 -11.20
C ASP A 122 -8.81 -16.96 -10.45
N GLY A 123 -8.65 -15.65 -10.22
CA GLY A 123 -7.47 -15.11 -9.54
C GLY A 123 -7.46 -13.59 -9.39
N VAL A 124 -6.48 -13.13 -8.61
CA VAL A 124 -6.26 -11.71 -8.28
C VAL A 124 -5.92 -10.88 -9.52
N ASP A 125 -5.25 -11.49 -10.51
CA ASP A 125 -4.86 -10.83 -11.76
C ASP A 125 -6.04 -10.51 -12.68
N SER A 126 -7.17 -11.19 -12.48
CA SER A 126 -8.42 -10.93 -13.23
C SER A 126 -9.22 -9.75 -12.67
N LEU A 127 -8.83 -9.20 -11.52
CA LEU A 127 -9.50 -8.04 -10.93
C LEU A 127 -9.21 -6.78 -11.75
N THR A 128 -10.27 -6.13 -12.22
CA THR A 128 -10.13 -4.86 -12.95
C THR A 128 -10.03 -3.67 -11.99
N PRO A 129 -9.34 -2.57 -12.38
CA PRO A 129 -9.32 -1.34 -11.60
C PRO A 129 -10.72 -0.82 -11.26
N THR A 130 -11.70 -1.02 -12.14
CA THR A 130 -13.10 -0.63 -11.91
C THR A 130 -13.72 -1.43 -10.77
N MET A 131 -13.50 -2.75 -10.70
CA MET A 131 -14.03 -3.58 -9.63
C MET A 131 -13.43 -3.18 -8.28
N LEU A 132 -12.14 -2.89 -8.24
CA LEU A 132 -11.46 -2.40 -7.04
C LEU A 132 -11.99 -1.03 -6.61
N ALA A 133 -12.18 -0.11 -7.56
CA ALA A 133 -12.74 1.21 -7.26
C ALA A 133 -14.17 1.11 -6.69
N LEU A 134 -14.99 0.20 -7.21
CA LEU A 134 -16.33 -0.05 -6.67
C LEU A 134 -16.28 -0.60 -5.24
N GLU A 135 -15.43 -1.58 -4.97
CA GLU A 135 -15.26 -2.14 -3.61
C GLU A 135 -14.78 -1.07 -2.61
N VAL A 136 -13.82 -0.22 -3.02
CA VAL A 136 -13.36 0.92 -2.21
C VAL A 136 -14.52 1.88 -1.90
N LEU A 137 -15.35 2.22 -2.89
CA LEU A 137 -16.50 3.09 -2.69
C LEU A 137 -17.54 2.47 -1.74
N GLU A 138 -17.77 1.16 -1.83
CA GLU A 138 -18.66 0.46 -0.91
C GLU A 138 -18.15 0.48 0.54
N GLU A 139 -16.85 0.25 0.75
CA GLU A 139 -16.25 0.33 2.09
C GLU A 139 -16.31 1.75 2.66
N ILE A 140 -16.04 2.77 1.84
CA ILE A 140 -16.19 4.18 2.26
C ILE A 140 -17.65 4.51 2.60
N ASP A 141 -18.62 4.04 1.82
CA ASP A 141 -20.05 4.25 2.10
C ASP A 141 -20.48 3.59 3.42
N LYS A 142 -19.99 2.37 3.70
CA LYS A 142 -20.20 1.70 5.00
C LYS A 142 -19.67 2.56 6.14
N LEU A 143 -18.46 3.11 6.03
CA LEU A 143 -17.87 3.98 7.07
C LEU A 143 -18.69 5.25 7.31
N ILE A 144 -19.15 5.91 6.24
CA ILE A 144 -19.96 7.14 6.34
C ILE A 144 -21.30 6.85 7.01
N LYS A 145 -21.93 5.71 6.69
CA LYS A 145 -23.19 5.29 7.32
C LYS A 145 -23.04 5.03 8.82
N HIS A 146 -21.95 4.40 9.24
CA HIS A 146 -21.71 4.12 10.66
C HIS A 146 -21.38 5.39 11.49
N LYS A 147 -20.74 6.40 10.89
CA LYS A 147 -20.45 7.69 11.57
C LYS A 147 -21.65 8.63 11.71
N ARG A 148 -22.81 8.30 11.10
CA ARG A 148 -24.03 9.13 11.12
C ARG A 148 -25.01 8.81 12.27
N HIS A 149 -24.62 7.95 13.21
CA HIS A 149 -25.35 7.66 14.45
C HIS A 149 -24.58 8.17 15.67
#